data_AF-A7E724-F1
#
_entry.id   AF-A7E724-F1
#
_cell.length_a   1.000
_cell.length_b   1.000
_cell.length_c   1.000
_cell.angle_alpha   90.00
_cell.angle_beta   90.00
_cell.angle_gamma   90.00
#
_symmetry.space_group_name_H-M   'P 1'
#
loop_
_entity.id
_entity.type
_entity.pdbx_description
1 polymer ?
#
loop_
_entity_poly.entity_id
_entity_poly.type
_entity_poly.pdbx_seq_one_letter_code
_entity_poly.pdbx_strand_id
1 'polypeptide(L)'
;MNAKIRHGTIQTNDDEPPHWGWPSRAEESLSRLPAAGETVDMSLVLDKPFLDMSYQWVFGDCLNVASEKGPLGPDDDIETFHAAFHSSRAWTGPRMIFEAIARLIPNKKWETTNRIVHDFVERRIDAAMKEVSESQSQTREGNEYSIKPTSLVESLVKQTSNWY
;
A
#
# COMPACT_ATOMS: atom_id res chain seq x y z
N MET A 1 33.18 -48.85 7.12
CA MET A 1 32.55 -47.66 7.71
C MET A 1 31.65 -47.05 6.64
N ASN A 2 30.35 -47.36 6.67
CA ASN A 2 29.38 -46.88 5.68
C ASN A 2 28.50 -45.82 6.32
N ALA A 3 28.74 -44.55 5.97
CA ALA A 3 27.90 -43.44 6.40
C ALA A 3 26.70 -43.34 5.45
N LYS A 4 25.53 -43.73 5.95
CA LYS A 4 24.22 -43.61 5.31
C LYS A 4 23.76 -42.15 5.46
N ILE A 5 23.83 -41.37 4.40
CA ILE A 5 23.29 -40.00 4.38
C ILE A 5 21.77 -40.12 4.22
N ARG A 6 21.03 -39.75 5.27
CA ARG A 6 19.56 -39.59 5.22
C ARG A 6 19.26 -38.30 4.47
N HIS A 7 18.50 -38.40 3.38
CA HIS A 7 17.81 -37.25 2.80
C HIS A 7 16.86 -36.68 3.85
N GLY A 8 17.22 -35.54 4.44
CA GLY A 8 16.29 -34.68 5.16
C GLY A 8 15.50 -33.89 4.14
N THR A 9 14.28 -34.34 3.86
CA THR A 9 13.25 -33.51 3.25
C THR A 9 12.99 -32.35 4.21
N ILE A 10 13.33 -31.13 3.81
CA ILE A 10 12.84 -29.92 4.46
C ILE A 10 11.34 -29.89 4.16
N GLN A 11 10.53 -30.28 5.14
CA GLN A 11 9.11 -29.92 5.14
C GLN A 11 9.05 -28.40 5.29
N THR A 12 8.85 -27.71 4.18
CA THR A 12 8.30 -26.36 4.22
C THR A 12 6.88 -26.52 4.73
N ASN A 13 6.60 -26.06 5.95
CA ASN A 13 5.23 -25.92 6.41
C ASN A 13 4.47 -25.13 5.33
N ASP A 14 3.30 -25.63 4.93
CA ASP A 14 2.32 -24.97 4.09
C ASP A 14 1.71 -23.77 4.85
N ASP A 15 2.56 -22.83 5.28
CA ASP A 15 2.13 -21.48 5.60
C ASP A 15 1.89 -20.82 4.24
N GLU A 16 0.66 -20.94 3.72
CA GLU A 16 0.21 -20.10 2.62
C GLU A 16 0.61 -18.65 2.93
N PRO A 17 1.37 -17.98 2.04
CA PRO A 17 1.63 -16.57 2.22
C PRO A 17 0.27 -15.88 2.35
N PRO A 18 0.17 -14.80 3.15
CA PRO A 18 -1.07 -14.04 3.18
C PRO A 18 -1.41 -13.72 1.73
N HIS A 19 -2.65 -13.99 1.35
CA HIS A 19 -3.19 -13.77 0.01
C HIS A 19 -3.31 -12.26 -0.23
N TRP A 20 -2.17 -11.57 -0.19
CA TRP A 20 -1.99 -10.29 -0.82
C TRP A 20 -2.26 -10.57 -2.30
N GLY A 21 -3.23 -9.89 -2.92
CA GLY A 21 -3.66 -10.11 -4.31
C GLY A 21 -2.60 -9.79 -5.39
N TRP A 22 -1.32 -9.84 -5.01
CA TRP A 22 -0.12 -9.51 -5.78
C TRP A 22 -0.04 -10.25 -7.12
N PRO A 23 -0.22 -11.58 -7.21
CA PRO A 23 -0.11 -12.26 -8.51
C PRO A 23 -1.20 -11.76 -9.46
N SER A 24 -2.46 -11.74 -9.01
CA SER A 24 -3.62 -11.47 -9.86
C SER A 24 -3.66 -10.05 -10.46
N ARG A 25 -3.28 -9.02 -9.70
CA ARG A 25 -3.38 -7.62 -10.18
C ARG A 25 -2.20 -7.19 -11.05
N ALA A 26 -1.01 -7.70 -10.73
CA ALA A 26 0.15 -7.53 -11.59
C ALA A 26 -0.08 -8.25 -12.92
N GLU A 27 -0.61 -9.48 -12.89
CA GLU A 27 -0.98 -10.24 -14.09
C GLU A 27 -2.04 -9.53 -14.93
N GLU A 28 -3.09 -8.98 -14.31
CA GLU A 28 -4.10 -8.20 -15.03
C GLU A 28 -3.49 -6.99 -15.75
N SER A 29 -2.57 -6.29 -15.10
CA SER A 29 -1.90 -5.12 -15.68
C SER A 29 -0.97 -5.50 -16.83
N LEU A 30 -0.26 -6.62 -16.69
CA LEU A 30 0.60 -7.17 -17.74
C LEU A 30 -0.20 -7.72 -18.92
N SER A 31 -1.42 -8.21 -18.72
CA SER A 31 -2.30 -8.66 -19.81
C SER A 31 -2.76 -7.53 -20.74
N ARG A 32 -2.62 -6.27 -20.32
CA ARG A 32 -2.93 -5.08 -21.13
C ARG A 32 -1.78 -4.66 -22.04
N LEU A 33 -0.62 -5.34 -21.96
CA LEU A 33 0.51 -5.06 -22.84
C LEU A 33 0.20 -5.49 -24.29
N PRO A 34 0.60 -4.69 -25.29
CA PRO A 34 0.45 -5.03 -26.69
C PRO A 34 1.26 -6.29 -27.01
N ALA A 35 0.64 -7.25 -27.69
CA ALA A 35 1.27 -8.50 -28.08
C ALA A 35 2.34 -8.34 -29.18
N ALA A 36 2.35 -7.19 -29.86
CA ALA A 36 3.07 -6.98 -31.10
C ALA A 36 4.41 -6.23 -30.93
N GLY A 37 5.29 -6.68 -30.03
CA GLY A 37 6.70 -6.21 -29.98
C GLY A 37 6.92 -4.70 -29.83
N GLU A 38 5.88 -3.94 -29.48
CA GLU A 38 5.91 -2.49 -29.32
C GLU A 38 6.64 -2.13 -28.02
N THR A 39 7.38 -1.03 -28.06
CA THR A 39 7.99 -0.47 -26.85
C THR A 39 6.90 0.20 -26.03
N VAL A 40 6.73 -0.25 -24.79
CA VAL A 40 5.77 0.32 -23.83
C VAL A 40 6.49 1.01 -22.69
N ASP A 41 5.96 2.16 -22.27
CA ASP A 41 6.35 2.78 -21.02
C ASP A 41 5.76 2.00 -19.84
N MET A 42 6.58 1.11 -19.26
CA MET A 42 6.19 0.29 -18.11
C MET A 42 5.87 1.12 -16.86
N SER A 43 6.34 2.38 -16.78
CA SER A 43 6.00 3.23 -15.64
C SER A 43 4.49 3.44 -15.57
N LEU A 44 3.84 3.78 -16.69
CA LEU A 44 2.40 3.99 -16.77
C LEU A 44 1.59 2.72 -16.50
N VAL A 45 2.12 1.55 -16.90
CA VAL A 45 1.46 0.25 -16.70
C VAL A 45 1.47 -0.15 -15.23
N LEU A 46 2.57 0.12 -14.53
CA LEU A 46 2.79 -0.36 -13.17
C LEU A 46 2.42 0.66 -12.09
N ASP A 47 2.29 1.95 -12.41
CA ASP A 47 2.06 3.03 -11.44
C ASP A 47 0.80 2.83 -10.58
N LYS A 48 -0.36 2.65 -11.21
CA LYS A 48 -1.64 2.38 -10.50
C LYS A 48 -1.62 1.07 -9.71
N PRO A 49 -1.16 -0.07 -10.27
CA PRO A 49 -0.97 -1.31 -9.50
C PRO A 49 -0.05 -1.16 -8.30
N PHE A 50 1.09 -0.48 -8.46
CA PHE A 50 2.01 -0.24 -7.34
C PHE A 50 1.36 0.58 -6.24
N LEU A 51 0.61 1.62 -6.59
CA LEU A 51 -0.11 2.43 -5.61
C LEU A 51 -1.16 1.59 -4.86
N ASP A 52 -1.97 0.83 -5.59
CA ASP A 52 -3.02 -0.01 -5.02
C ASP A 52 -2.45 -1.11 -4.11
N MET A 53 -1.36 -1.77 -4.52
CA MET A 53 -0.66 -2.76 -3.70
C MET A 53 -0.01 -2.15 -2.46
N SER A 54 0.63 -0.98 -2.60
CA SER A 54 1.25 -0.28 -1.47
C SER A 54 0.19 0.11 -0.44
N TYR A 55 -0.94 0.61 -0.92
CA TYR A 55 -2.07 0.95 -0.08
C TYR A 55 -2.65 -0.28 0.64
N GLN A 56 -2.84 -1.39 -0.08
CA GLN A 56 -3.28 -2.66 0.52
C GLN A 56 -2.33 -3.17 1.59
N TRP A 57 -1.02 -3.05 1.36
CA TRP A 57 -0.05 -3.45 2.37
C TRP A 57 -0.10 -2.55 3.62
N VAL A 58 -0.27 -1.24 3.44
CA VAL A 58 -0.32 -0.28 4.57
C VAL A 58 -1.61 -0.42 5.37
N PHE A 59 -2.76 -0.41 4.68
CA PHE A 59 -4.08 -0.27 5.30
C PHE A 59 -4.88 -1.57 5.35
N GLY A 60 -4.49 -2.61 4.62
CA GLY A 60 -5.23 -3.87 4.51
C GLY A 60 -6.33 -3.86 3.45
N ASP A 61 -6.66 -2.67 2.92
CA ASP A 61 -7.74 -2.43 1.97
C ASP A 61 -7.25 -2.19 0.55
N CYS A 62 -8.11 -2.42 -0.44
CA CYS A 62 -7.78 -2.15 -1.84
C CYS A 62 -8.38 -0.80 -2.26
N LEU A 63 -7.60 0.04 -2.93
CA LEU A 63 -8.10 1.29 -3.52
C LEU A 63 -8.94 1.02 -4.77
N ASN A 64 -8.78 -0.15 -5.40
CA ASN A 64 -9.43 -0.54 -6.65
C ASN A 64 -9.13 0.40 -7.83
N VAL A 65 -8.01 1.14 -7.79
CA VAL A 65 -7.62 2.13 -8.83
C VAL A 65 -7.49 1.51 -10.22
N ALA A 66 -7.26 0.20 -10.30
CA ALA A 66 -7.12 -0.56 -11.55
C ALA A 66 -8.44 -1.15 -12.09
N SER A 67 -9.52 -1.15 -11.30
CA SER A 67 -10.80 -1.76 -11.64
C SER A 67 -11.83 -0.69 -12.00
N GLU A 68 -12.29 -0.69 -13.25
CA GLU A 68 -13.40 0.18 -13.71
C GLU A 68 -14.76 -0.17 -13.06
N LYS A 69 -14.81 -1.21 -12.21
CA LYS A 69 -16.02 -1.70 -11.56
C LYS A 69 -15.77 -2.06 -10.10
N GLY A 70 -15.82 -1.08 -9.20
CA GLY A 70 -15.85 -1.38 -7.77
C GLY A 70 -16.08 -0.16 -6.89
N PRO A 71 -17.04 -0.20 -5.94
CA PRO A 71 -17.51 0.98 -5.22
C PRO A 71 -16.60 1.28 -4.02
N LEU A 72 -16.14 2.53 -3.84
CA LEU A 72 -15.95 3.15 -2.51
C LEU A 72 -15.54 4.63 -2.66
N GLY A 73 -16.47 5.55 -2.39
CA GLY A 73 -16.21 7.00 -2.34
C GLY A 73 -16.21 7.71 -3.69
N PRO A 74 -16.28 9.05 -3.74
CA PRO A 74 -16.23 9.77 -5.00
C PRO A 74 -14.87 9.51 -5.65
N ASP A 75 -14.86 8.84 -6.81
CA ASP A 75 -13.66 8.53 -7.62
C ASP A 75 -12.73 9.75 -7.77
N ASP A 76 -13.32 10.95 -7.70
CA ASP A 76 -12.64 12.24 -7.67
C ASP A 76 -11.56 12.37 -6.59
N ASP A 77 -11.68 11.73 -5.41
CA ASP A 77 -10.71 11.85 -4.31
C ASP A 77 -9.42 11.06 -4.58
N ILE A 78 -9.53 9.88 -5.20
CA ILE A 78 -8.38 9.02 -5.52
C ILE A 78 -7.59 9.58 -6.70
N GLU A 79 -8.27 10.00 -7.77
CA GLU A 79 -7.60 10.61 -8.93
C GLU A 79 -6.99 11.98 -8.55
N THR A 80 -7.65 12.76 -7.68
CA THR A 80 -7.07 13.99 -7.12
C THR A 80 -5.83 13.70 -6.29
N PHE A 81 -5.87 12.69 -5.42
CA PHE A 81 -4.70 12.23 -4.68
C PHE A 81 -3.57 11.79 -5.61
N HIS A 82 -3.86 10.96 -6.62
CA HIS A 82 -2.88 10.42 -7.55
C HIS A 82 -2.18 11.54 -8.34
N ALA A 83 -2.94 12.49 -8.88
CA ALA A 83 -2.40 13.66 -9.56
C ALA A 83 -1.55 14.53 -8.63
N ALA A 84 -2.01 14.76 -7.39
CA ALA A 84 -1.28 15.52 -6.39
C ALA A 84 0.03 14.83 -5.97
N PHE A 85 0.03 13.49 -5.85
CA PHE A 85 1.17 12.67 -5.50
C PHE A 85 2.27 12.73 -6.58
N HIS A 86 1.91 12.62 -7.86
CA HIS A 86 2.87 12.80 -8.95
C HIS A 86 3.42 14.23 -9.00
N SER A 87 2.53 15.22 -8.84
CA SER A 87 2.94 16.61 -8.82
C SER A 87 3.87 16.90 -7.64
N SER A 88 3.64 16.35 -6.45
CA SER A 88 4.52 16.56 -5.28
C SER A 88 5.88 15.89 -5.48
N ARG A 89 5.90 14.65 -5.98
CA ARG A 89 7.12 13.89 -6.27
C ARG A 89 8.05 14.60 -7.24
N ALA A 90 7.49 15.27 -8.27
CA ALA A 90 8.27 16.04 -9.23
C ALA A 90 9.10 17.17 -8.59
N TRP A 91 8.66 17.69 -7.43
CA TRP A 91 9.37 18.73 -6.69
C TRP A 91 10.35 18.19 -5.64
N THR A 92 10.26 16.90 -5.28
CA THR A 92 11.14 16.29 -4.26
C THR A 92 12.60 16.33 -4.67
N GLY A 93 12.92 15.94 -5.91
CA GLY A 93 14.30 15.96 -6.43
C GLY A 93 14.92 17.36 -6.42
N PRO A 94 14.28 18.37 -7.05
CA PRO A 94 14.76 19.75 -6.99
C PRO A 94 14.93 20.25 -5.55
N ARG A 95 14.01 19.95 -4.63
CA ARG A 95 14.12 20.40 -3.24
C ARG A 95 15.23 19.72 -2.45
N MET A 96 15.54 18.46 -2.76
CA MET A 96 16.70 17.74 -2.19
C MET A 96 18.02 18.32 -2.69
N ILE A 97 18.11 18.73 -3.95
CA ILE A 97 19.34 19.30 -4.52
C ILE A 97 19.57 20.74 -4.03
N PHE A 98 18.51 21.52 -3.91
CA PHE A 98 18.57 22.95 -3.60
C PHE A 98 18.19 23.28 -2.14
N GLU A 99 18.21 22.31 -1.23
CA GLU A 99 17.75 22.34 0.18
C GLU A 99 17.43 23.74 0.76
N ALA A 100 18.47 24.51 1.12
CA ALA A 100 18.33 25.81 1.78
C ALA A 100 17.70 26.88 0.87
N ILE A 101 18.02 26.86 -0.43
CA ILE A 101 17.49 27.80 -1.42
C ILE A 101 16.02 27.48 -1.71
N ALA A 102 15.68 26.20 -1.79
CA ALA A 102 14.32 25.75 -2.06
C ALA A 102 13.34 26.06 -0.90
N ARG A 103 13.83 26.16 0.34
CA ARG A 103 13.04 26.63 1.50
C ARG A 103 12.72 28.12 1.42
N LEU A 104 13.54 28.92 0.75
CA LEU A 104 13.35 30.36 0.60
C LEU A 104 12.41 30.72 -0.56
N ILE A 105 12.11 29.78 -1.45
CA ILE A 105 11.23 29.99 -2.60
C ILE A 105 9.87 29.38 -2.27
N PRO A 106 8.89 30.18 -1.80
CA PRO A 106 7.55 29.68 -1.54
C PRO A 106 6.95 29.14 -2.83
N ASN A 107 6.55 27.88 -2.82
CA ASN A 107 5.95 27.22 -3.97
C ASN A 107 4.55 26.77 -3.58
N LYS A 108 3.58 27.67 -3.81
CA LYS A 108 2.17 27.43 -3.49
C LYS A 108 1.61 26.17 -4.14
N LYS A 109 2.09 25.81 -5.34
CA LYS A 109 1.65 24.59 -6.03
C LYS A 109 2.12 23.34 -5.28
N TRP A 110 3.41 23.29 -4.91
CA TRP A 110 3.96 22.19 -4.11
C TRP A 110 3.28 22.06 -2.75
N GLU A 111 3.07 23.18 -2.05
CA GLU A 111 2.38 23.20 -0.76
C GLU A 111 0.95 22.67 -0.88
N THR A 112 0.22 23.11 -1.91
CA THR A 112 -1.15 22.67 -2.16
C THR A 112 -1.20 21.17 -2.46
N THR A 113 -0.31 20.66 -3.32
CA THR A 113 -0.28 19.24 -3.68
C THR A 113 0.15 18.36 -2.50
N ASN A 114 1.09 18.83 -1.67
CA ASN A 114 1.45 18.11 -0.46
C ASN A 114 0.29 18.07 0.53
N ARG A 115 -0.43 19.19 0.71
CA ARG A 115 -1.59 19.23 1.60
C ARG A 115 -2.63 18.19 1.16
N ILE A 116 -2.96 18.13 -0.13
CA ILE A 116 -3.89 17.12 -0.66
C ILE A 116 -3.42 15.69 -0.34
N VAL A 117 -2.13 15.40 -0.54
CA VAL A 117 -1.56 14.07 -0.23
C VAL A 117 -1.67 13.76 1.27
N HIS A 118 -1.32 14.71 2.13
CA HIS A 118 -1.40 14.54 3.59
C HIS A 118 -2.84 14.37 4.07
N ASP A 119 -3.76 15.25 3.64
CA ASP A 119 -5.18 15.20 4.01
C ASP A 119 -5.84 13.88 3.57
N PHE A 120 -5.41 13.31 2.43
CA PHE A 120 -5.84 11.99 2.00
C PHE A 120 -5.31 10.89 2.94
N VAL A 121 -4.00 10.86 3.19
CA VAL A 121 -3.37 9.83 4.02
C VAL A 121 -3.89 9.88 5.47
N GLU A 122 -4.04 11.07 6.05
CA GLU A 122 -4.54 11.27 7.41
C GLU A 122 -5.95 10.71 7.58
N ARG A 123 -6.87 11.03 6.65
CA ARG A 123 -8.23 10.44 6.65
C ARG A 123 -8.22 8.91 6.62
N ARG A 124 -7.27 8.30 5.90
CA ARG A 124 -7.16 6.83 5.80
C ARG A 124 -6.55 6.22 7.04
N ILE A 125 -5.58 6.89 7.67
CA ILE A 125 -5.06 6.50 8.98
C ILE A 125 -6.18 6.55 10.01
N ASP A 126 -6.94 7.65 10.08
CA ASP A 126 -8.04 7.80 11.04
C ASP A 126 -9.11 6.72 10.88
N ALA A 127 -9.49 6.42 9.64
CA ALA A 127 -10.44 5.34 9.34
C ALA A 127 -9.91 3.97 9.81
N ALA A 128 -8.67 3.62 9.45
CA ALA A 128 -8.05 2.36 9.85
C ALA A 128 -7.89 2.25 11.39
N MET A 129 -7.49 3.33 12.05
CA MET A 129 -7.38 3.39 13.53
C MET A 129 -8.73 3.14 14.21
N LYS A 130 -9.80 3.70 13.66
CA LYS A 130 -11.16 3.49 14.16
C LYS A 130 -11.59 2.03 14.02
N GLU A 131 -11.38 1.43 12.85
CA GLU A 131 -11.72 0.02 12.58
C GLU A 131 -10.95 -0.94 13.50
N VAL A 132 -9.66 -0.68 13.73
CA VAL A 132 -8.85 -1.48 14.66
C VAL A 132 -9.40 -1.38 16.09
N SER A 133 -9.82 -0.19 16.53
CA SER A 133 -10.38 0.02 17.87
C SER A 133 -11.72 -0.69 18.08
N GLU A 134 -12.58 -0.69 17.05
CA GLU A 134 -13.85 -1.42 17.03
C GLU A 134 -13.61 -2.94 17.08
N SER A 135 -12.66 -3.44 16.28
CA SER A 135 -12.30 -4.87 16.24
C SER A 135 -11.68 -5.38 17.55
N GLN A 136 -10.88 -4.57 18.23
CA GLN A 136 -10.33 -4.91 19.56
C GLN A 136 -11.40 -4.99 20.64
N SER A 137 -12.41 -4.12 20.57
CA SER A 137 -13.53 -4.12 21.51
C SER A 137 -14.38 -5.40 21.37
N GLN A 138 -14.54 -5.88 20.13
CA GLN A 138 -15.31 -7.08 19.80
C GLN A 138 -14.56 -8.38 20.14
N THR A 139 -13.22 -8.41 19.97
CA THR A 139 -12.37 -9.58 20.30
C THR A 139 -12.32 -9.86 21.80
N ARG A 140 -12.51 -8.84 22.66
CA ARG A 140 -12.57 -9.01 24.12
C ARG A 140 -13.81 -9.76 24.62
N GLU A 141 -14.86 -9.90 23.80
CA GLU A 141 -16.11 -10.55 24.18
C GLU A 141 -16.26 -12.00 23.65
N GLY A 142 -15.33 -12.54 22.85
CA GLY A 142 -15.43 -13.92 22.39
C GLY A 142 -14.21 -14.46 21.65
N ASN A 143 -13.66 -15.57 22.18
CA ASN A 143 -12.66 -16.49 21.62
C ASN A 143 -11.37 -15.90 21.03
N GLU A 144 -10.26 -16.23 21.71
CA GLU A 144 -8.88 -15.99 21.33
C GLU A 144 -8.49 -16.81 20.09
N TYR A 145 -8.72 -16.25 18.91
CA TYR A 145 -8.01 -16.65 17.70
C TYR A 145 -6.95 -15.59 17.39
N SER A 146 -5.70 -16.02 17.27
CA SER A 146 -4.57 -15.18 16.87
C SER A 146 -4.76 -14.73 15.42
N ILE A 147 -5.45 -13.62 15.20
CA ILE A 147 -5.57 -12.99 13.88
C ILE A 147 -4.22 -12.33 13.58
N LYS A 148 -3.45 -12.94 12.67
CA LYS A 148 -2.28 -12.33 12.04
C LYS A 148 -2.71 -10.96 11.49
N PRO A 149 -1.97 -9.86 11.76
CA PRO A 149 -2.38 -8.54 11.31
C PRO A 149 -2.50 -8.52 9.78
N THR A 150 -3.63 -8.02 9.29
CA THR A 150 -3.92 -7.93 7.84
C THR A 150 -3.40 -6.64 7.23
N SER A 151 -2.90 -5.71 8.05
CA SER A 151 -2.30 -4.44 7.61
C SER A 151 -1.13 -3.99 8.48
N LEU A 152 -0.27 -3.12 7.93
CA LEU A 152 0.79 -2.48 8.70
C LEU A 152 0.24 -1.62 9.84
N VAL A 153 -0.83 -0.85 9.59
CA VAL A 153 -1.45 0.00 10.63
C VAL A 153 -1.90 -0.84 11.81
N GLU A 154 -2.59 -1.96 11.57
CA GLU A 154 -3.02 -2.86 12.64
C GLU A 154 -1.83 -3.43 13.42
N SER A 155 -0.77 -3.84 12.72
CA SER A 155 0.46 -4.34 13.36
C SER A 155 1.10 -3.28 14.26
N LEU A 156 1.17 -2.02 13.81
CA LEU A 156 1.75 -0.92 14.58
C LEU A 156 0.89 -0.57 15.80
N VAL A 157 -0.45 -0.54 15.66
CA VAL A 157 -1.37 -0.28 16.78
C VAL A 157 -1.27 -1.37 17.84
N LYS A 158 -1.27 -2.65 17.44
CA LYS A 158 -1.09 -3.77 18.37
C LYS A 158 0.23 -3.69 19.12
N GLN A 159 1.31 -3.33 18.41
CA GLN A 159 2.61 -3.15 19.04
C GLN A 159 2.57 -2.03 20.07
N THR A 160 2.02 -0.85 19.75
CA THR A 160 2.00 0.30 20.67
C THR A 160 1.06 0.11 21.85
N SER A 161 -0.07 -0.57 21.68
CA SER A 161 -1.02 -0.86 22.76
C SER A 161 -0.49 -1.86 23.79
N ASN A 162 0.46 -2.72 23.43
CA ASN A 162 1.04 -3.72 24.35
C ASN A 162 2.08 -3.13 25.32
N TRP A 163 2.48 -1.85 25.16
CA TRP A 163 3.43 -1.19 26.06
C TRP A 163 2.76 -0.51 27.27
N TYR A 164 1.43 -0.50 27.33
CA TYR A 164 0.62 0.07 28.42
C TYR A 164 -0.27 -1.00 29.05
#